data_AF-A0A917F1K3-F1
#
_entry.id   AF-A0A917F1K3-F1
#
_cell.length_a   1.000
_cell.length_b   1.000
_cell.length_c   1.000
_cell.angle_alpha   90.00
_cell.angle_beta   90.00
_cell.angle_gamma   90.00
#
_symmetry.space_group_name_H-M   'P 1'
#
loop_
_entity.id
_entity.type
_entity.pdbx_description
1 polymer ?
#
loop_
_entity_poly.entity_id
_entity_poly.type
_entity_poly.pdbx_seq_one_letter_code
_entity_poly.pdbx_strand_id
1 'polypeptide(L)'
;MWSDRGMTTPTDVPFQDDGPEPAPSIYEGVRPEPASEPTSSATQPTEVAVDPLLPPAETETDLLAARVEGPEDHAGMTELWRATMALPQWWFVAVGEQGRESPAAASIDGQLMLMTFTNAERARHFAVQNGMISPSEDLRAIALAPEEVVRSAEAYTAAEIAGLMFDPHLSGYFIPSEQLPVVWTAIHADEPTG
;
A
#
# COMPACT_ATOMS: atom_id res chain seq x y z
N MET A 1 33.54 28.12 -62.31
CA MET A 1 34.26 27.99 -61.02
C MET A 1 33.55 26.88 -60.27
N TRP A 2 33.95 25.60 -60.42
CA TRP A 2 35.09 24.91 -59.76
C TRP A 2 34.93 24.94 -58.23
N SER A 3 34.97 23.86 -57.44
CA SER A 3 35.15 22.41 -57.61
C SER A 3 34.69 21.80 -56.25
N ASP A 4 33.92 20.72 -56.20
CA ASP A 4 34.32 19.29 -56.16
C ASP A 4 34.73 18.73 -54.78
N ARG A 5 34.38 17.45 -54.63
CA ARG A 5 34.33 16.51 -53.51
C ARG A 5 35.61 16.25 -52.70
N GLY A 6 35.36 15.78 -51.48
CA GLY A 6 36.07 14.70 -50.77
C GLY A 6 35.34 14.45 -49.44
N MET A 7 34.47 13.44 -49.24
CA MET A 7 34.69 11.99 -49.26
C MET A 7 35.88 11.55 -48.42
N THR A 8 35.61 11.18 -47.16
CA THR A 8 36.17 9.98 -46.49
C THR A 8 35.40 9.71 -45.20
N THR A 9 34.56 8.68 -45.25
CA THR A 9 34.08 7.90 -44.10
C THR A 9 35.28 7.35 -43.32
N PRO A 10 35.27 7.29 -41.98
CA PRO A 10 36.10 6.34 -41.26
C PRO A 10 35.53 4.94 -41.52
N THR A 11 36.06 4.33 -42.58
CA THR A 11 36.10 2.89 -42.83
C THR A 11 36.88 2.21 -41.72
N ASP A 12 36.20 1.27 -41.07
CA ASP A 12 36.65 -0.11 -40.80
C ASP A 12 37.99 -0.30 -40.08
N VAL A 13 37.91 -0.79 -38.83
CA VAL A 13 39.02 -1.44 -38.14
C VAL A 13 38.69 -2.93 -38.10
N PRO A 14 39.58 -3.80 -38.60
CA PRO A 14 39.25 -5.13 -39.11
C PRO A 14 38.93 -6.18 -38.04
N PHE A 15 37.94 -7.02 -38.36
CA PHE A 15 37.87 -8.41 -37.93
C PHE A 15 39.09 -9.18 -38.45
N GLN A 16 39.86 -9.78 -37.54
CA GLN A 16 40.68 -10.98 -37.73
C GLN A 16 40.88 -11.62 -36.35
N ASP A 17 40.95 -12.92 -36.16
CA ASP A 17 40.35 -14.11 -36.76
C ASP A 17 40.73 -15.24 -35.79
N ASP A 18 39.94 -16.31 -35.78
CA ASP A 18 40.31 -17.67 -35.36
C ASP A 18 41.03 -17.92 -34.02
N GLY A 19 40.22 -18.22 -32.99
CA GLY A 19 40.51 -19.34 -32.10
C GLY A 19 39.61 -20.52 -32.48
N PRO A 20 40.14 -21.69 -32.87
CA PRO A 20 39.34 -22.77 -33.44
C PRO A 20 38.39 -23.42 -32.42
N GLU A 21 37.17 -23.62 -32.90
CA GLU A 21 36.02 -24.39 -32.38
C GLU A 21 36.36 -25.85 -31.94
N PRO A 22 35.48 -26.50 -31.15
CA PRO A 22 35.83 -27.57 -30.22
C PRO A 22 36.11 -28.93 -30.88
N ALA A 23 36.99 -29.72 -30.26
CA ALA A 23 37.20 -31.12 -30.63
C ALA A 23 35.97 -31.98 -30.25
N PRO A 24 35.48 -32.84 -31.16
CA PRO A 24 34.38 -33.76 -30.88
C PRO A 24 34.88 -35.02 -30.17
N SER A 25 34.16 -35.48 -29.15
CA SER A 25 34.34 -36.83 -28.63
C SER A 25 33.00 -37.54 -28.41
N ILE A 26 32.60 -38.24 -29.48
CA ILE A 26 32.04 -39.60 -29.54
C ILE A 26 31.03 -40.05 -28.46
N TYR A 27 29.77 -40.14 -28.89
CA TYR A 27 28.78 -41.10 -28.40
C TYR A 27 29.39 -42.49 -28.13
N GLU A 28 29.10 -43.10 -26.98
CA GLU A 28 28.42 -44.41 -26.97
C GLU A 28 27.69 -44.62 -25.63
N GLY A 29 26.39 -44.92 -25.72
CA GLY A 29 25.49 -44.95 -24.58
C GLY A 29 25.49 -46.26 -23.80
N VAL A 30 25.17 -46.15 -22.51
CA VAL A 30 24.44 -47.17 -21.75
C VAL A 30 23.42 -46.46 -20.85
N ARG A 31 22.15 -46.83 -21.02
CA ARG A 31 21.01 -46.60 -20.12
C ARG A 31 20.69 -47.95 -19.45
N PRO A 32 20.02 -48.08 -18.29
CA PRO A 32 19.79 -47.18 -17.14
C PRO A 32 20.25 -47.81 -15.79
N GLU A 33 20.29 -47.04 -14.70
CA GLU A 33 19.87 -47.55 -13.38
C GLU A 33 18.87 -46.58 -12.74
N PRO A 34 17.81 -47.08 -12.08
CA PRO A 34 16.69 -46.27 -11.62
C PRO A 34 16.89 -45.72 -10.20
N ALA A 35 16.15 -44.63 -9.94
CA ALA A 35 15.72 -44.14 -8.63
C ALA A 35 16.78 -43.54 -7.68
N SER A 36 16.85 -42.20 -7.70
CA SER A 36 16.55 -41.38 -6.52
C SER A 36 16.19 -39.97 -6.98
N GLU A 37 14.90 -39.67 -7.05
CA GLU A 37 14.37 -38.31 -7.16
C GLU A 37 14.57 -37.55 -5.81
N PRO A 38 14.09 -36.31 -5.65
CA PRO A 38 14.92 -35.12 -5.68
C PRO A 38 14.91 -34.45 -4.30
N THR A 39 16.07 -34.18 -3.68
CA THR A 39 16.08 -33.19 -2.61
C THR A 39 16.00 -31.81 -3.26
N SER A 40 14.74 -31.37 -3.40
CA SER A 40 14.34 -29.98 -3.50
C SER A 40 15.19 -29.15 -2.55
N SER A 41 16.19 -28.45 -3.10
CA SER A 41 16.60 -27.20 -2.47
C SER A 41 15.44 -26.25 -2.66
N ALA A 42 14.65 -26.15 -1.60
CA ALA A 42 13.52 -25.25 -1.49
C ALA A 42 13.90 -23.88 -2.07
N THR A 43 13.19 -23.47 -3.11
CA THR A 43 12.96 -22.05 -3.37
C THR A 43 12.38 -21.51 -2.08
N GLN A 44 13.23 -20.88 -1.25
CA GLN A 44 12.73 -19.93 -0.27
C GLN A 44 11.89 -18.94 -1.06
N PRO A 45 10.62 -18.69 -0.68
CA PRO A 45 9.91 -17.58 -1.27
C PRO A 45 10.77 -16.35 -0.98
N THR A 46 11.34 -15.76 -2.03
CA THR A 46 11.89 -14.42 -1.96
C THR A 46 10.72 -13.56 -1.53
N GLU A 47 10.66 -13.22 -0.25
CA GLU A 47 9.82 -12.17 0.27
C GLU A 47 10.19 -10.95 -0.55
N VAL A 48 9.35 -10.61 -1.52
CA VAL A 48 9.57 -9.47 -2.39
C VAL A 48 9.59 -8.29 -1.45
N ALA A 49 10.78 -7.75 -1.17
CA ALA A 49 10.91 -6.52 -0.41
C ALA A 49 10.12 -5.46 -1.19
N VAL A 50 8.91 -5.17 -0.71
CA VAL A 50 8.04 -4.16 -1.30
C VAL A 50 8.81 -2.86 -1.17
N ASP A 51 9.13 -2.23 -2.30
CA ASP A 51 9.81 -0.94 -2.28
C ASP A 51 8.92 0.03 -1.48
N PRO A 52 9.38 0.54 -0.33
CA PRO A 52 8.57 1.32 0.59
C PRO A 52 8.12 2.66 0.02
N LEU A 53 8.61 3.04 -1.16
CA LEU A 53 8.23 4.25 -1.90
C LEU A 53 7.18 4.00 -2.97
N LEU A 54 6.89 2.73 -3.30
CA LEU A 54 5.80 2.42 -4.23
C LEU A 54 4.46 2.65 -3.52
N PRO A 55 3.46 3.18 -4.27
CA PRO A 55 2.13 3.33 -3.70
C PRO A 55 1.59 1.95 -3.32
N PRO A 56 0.94 1.83 -2.15
CA PRO A 56 0.33 0.58 -1.72
C PRO A 56 -0.77 0.16 -2.68
N ALA A 57 -1.08 -1.13 -2.69
CA ALA A 57 -2.11 -1.68 -3.58
C ALA A 57 -3.48 -1.00 -3.37
N GLU A 58 -4.24 -0.88 -4.45
CA GLU A 58 -5.62 -0.43 -4.42
C GLU A 58 -6.49 -1.43 -3.62
N THR A 59 -7.42 -0.90 -2.85
CA THR A 59 -8.33 -1.64 -1.96
C THR A 59 -9.78 -1.49 -2.40
N GLU A 60 -10.65 -2.36 -1.89
CA GLU A 60 -12.10 -2.25 -2.11
C GLU A 60 -12.65 -0.88 -1.69
N THR A 61 -12.17 -0.33 -0.57
CA THR A 61 -12.57 1.00 -0.09
C THR A 61 -12.17 2.12 -1.05
N ASP A 62 -11.08 1.99 -1.82
CA ASP A 62 -10.75 2.98 -2.84
C ASP A 62 -11.68 2.90 -4.04
N LEU A 63 -11.99 1.68 -4.49
CA LEU A 63 -12.93 1.45 -5.58
C LEU A 63 -14.33 1.92 -5.22
N LEU A 64 -14.73 1.81 -3.95
CA LEU A 64 -15.99 2.34 -3.45
C LEU A 64 -15.95 3.87 -3.35
N ALA A 65 -14.90 4.44 -2.76
CA ALA A 65 -14.75 5.89 -2.64
C ALA A 65 -14.73 6.59 -4.01
N ALA A 66 -14.05 6.02 -5.00
CA ALA A 66 -13.99 6.54 -6.37
C ALA A 66 -15.34 6.46 -7.13
N ARG A 67 -16.27 5.62 -6.67
CA ARG A 67 -17.61 5.47 -7.27
C ARG A 67 -18.64 6.45 -6.71
N VAL A 68 -18.39 7.07 -5.55
CA VAL A 68 -19.31 8.03 -4.96
C VAL A 68 -19.37 9.29 -5.83
N GLU A 69 -20.53 9.56 -6.42
CA GLU A 69 -20.69 10.66 -7.38
C GLU A 69 -20.87 12.04 -6.71
N GLY A 70 -21.16 12.06 -5.41
CA GLY A 70 -21.39 13.28 -4.65
C GLY A 70 -22.04 13.02 -3.28
N PRO A 71 -22.27 14.06 -2.47
CA PRO A 71 -22.91 13.93 -1.16
C PRO A 71 -24.35 13.40 -1.21
N GLU A 72 -25.02 13.50 -2.36
CA GLU A 72 -26.36 12.97 -2.62
C GLU A 72 -26.38 11.47 -2.96
N ASP A 73 -25.22 10.86 -3.25
CA ASP A 73 -25.11 9.43 -3.53
C ASP A 73 -25.14 8.61 -2.24
N HIS A 74 -26.34 8.53 -1.65
CA HIS A 74 -26.56 7.81 -0.41
C HIS A 74 -26.27 6.31 -0.55
N ALA A 75 -26.49 5.72 -1.73
CA ALA A 75 -26.26 4.31 -1.95
C ALA A 75 -24.75 4.00 -1.99
N GLY A 76 -23.98 4.74 -2.79
CA GLY A 76 -22.52 4.61 -2.83
C GLY A 76 -21.87 4.89 -1.49
N MET A 77 -22.33 5.94 -0.78
CA MET A 77 -21.86 6.23 0.58
C MET A 77 -22.17 5.09 1.57
N THR A 78 -23.35 4.47 1.47
CA THR A 78 -23.71 3.33 2.32
C THR A 78 -22.81 2.12 2.05
N GLU A 79 -22.54 1.80 0.78
CA GLU A 79 -21.62 0.72 0.42
C GLU A 79 -20.20 0.98 0.93
N LEU A 80 -19.69 2.20 0.72
CA LEU A 80 -18.38 2.62 1.23
C LEU A 80 -18.29 2.45 2.74
N TRP A 81 -19.22 3.03 3.50
CA TRP A 81 -19.14 2.97 4.95
C TRP A 81 -19.36 1.57 5.50
N ARG A 82 -20.19 0.74 4.85
CA ARG A 82 -20.31 -0.68 5.22
C ARG A 82 -18.97 -1.40 5.08
N ALA A 83 -18.27 -1.21 3.96
CA ALA A 83 -16.94 -1.81 3.76
C ALA A 83 -15.91 -1.28 4.78
N THR A 84 -15.89 0.04 5.02
CA THR A 84 -14.96 0.66 5.97
C THR A 84 -15.20 0.20 7.42
N MET A 85 -16.46 0.10 7.85
CA MET A 85 -16.82 -0.34 9.21
C MET A 85 -16.63 -1.85 9.41
N ALA A 86 -16.64 -2.63 8.33
CA ALA A 86 -16.38 -4.08 8.37
C ALA A 86 -14.89 -4.44 8.42
N LEU A 87 -13.99 -3.46 8.32
CA LEU A 87 -12.55 -3.69 8.47
C LEU A 87 -12.25 -4.25 9.87
N PRO A 88 -11.32 -5.22 10.00
CA PRO A 88 -11.00 -5.81 11.30
C PRO A 88 -10.37 -4.78 12.26
N GLN A 89 -9.64 -3.82 11.70
CA GLN A 89 -9.01 -2.75 12.46
C GLN A 89 -8.76 -1.54 11.55
N TRP A 90 -8.82 -0.36 12.15
CA TRP A 90 -8.29 0.87 11.59
C TRP A 90 -6.93 1.16 12.20
N TRP A 91 -6.04 1.69 11.38
CA TRP A 91 -4.65 1.95 11.74
C TRP A 91 -4.41 3.45 11.90
N PHE A 92 -3.61 3.80 12.89
CA PHE A 92 -3.19 5.18 13.16
C PHE A 92 -1.69 5.20 13.36
N VAL A 93 -1.00 6.20 12.80
CA VAL A 93 0.42 6.41 13.09
C VAL A 93 0.53 6.94 14.52
N ALA A 94 1.35 6.29 15.35
CA ALA A 94 1.54 6.68 16.74
C ALA A 94 2.61 7.77 16.84
N VAL A 95 2.27 8.90 17.45
CA VAL A 95 3.19 10.03 17.69
C VAL A 95 3.36 10.27 19.19
N GLY A 96 4.53 10.80 19.57
CA GLY A 96 4.88 11.08 20.96
C GLY A 96 5.85 10.08 21.60
N GLU A 97 6.00 10.22 22.91
CA GLU A 97 6.88 9.41 23.74
C GLU A 97 6.33 7.99 23.93
N GLN A 98 7.23 7.03 24.13
CA GLN A 98 6.83 5.64 24.33
C GLN A 98 6.00 5.49 25.62
N GLY A 99 4.85 4.82 25.52
CA GLY A 99 3.88 4.66 26.62
C GLY A 99 2.96 5.87 26.83
N ARG A 100 3.08 6.92 26.02
CA ARG A 100 2.20 8.11 25.99
C ARG A 100 1.84 8.50 24.57
N GLU A 101 1.90 7.55 23.64
CA GLU A 101 1.63 7.78 22.25
C GLU A 101 0.17 8.21 22.05
N SER A 102 -0.04 9.01 21.01
CA SER A 102 -1.38 9.37 20.54
C SER A 102 -1.45 9.19 19.03
N PRO A 103 -2.64 8.95 18.47
CA PRO A 103 -2.83 8.96 17.02
C PRO A 103 -2.37 10.28 16.40
N ALA A 104 -1.70 10.19 15.24
CA ALA A 104 -1.34 11.36 14.46
C ALA A 104 -2.58 12.13 14.01
N ALA A 105 -2.54 13.45 14.17
CA ALA A 105 -3.59 14.36 13.76
C ALA A 105 -3.00 15.48 12.90
N ALA A 106 -3.78 15.99 11.95
CA ALA A 106 -3.41 17.11 11.10
C ALA A 106 -4.52 18.16 11.09
N SER A 107 -4.15 19.43 10.96
CA SER A 107 -5.10 20.52 10.75
C SER A 107 -5.41 20.63 9.26
N ILE A 108 -6.66 20.36 8.87
CA ILE A 108 -7.15 20.45 7.50
C ILE A 108 -8.29 21.48 7.49
N ASP A 109 -8.14 22.54 6.70
CA ASP A 109 -9.09 23.67 6.66
C ASP A 109 -9.41 24.27 8.05
N GLY A 110 -8.43 24.26 8.95
CA GLY A 110 -8.55 24.76 10.32
C GLY A 110 -9.23 23.79 11.29
N GLN A 111 -9.55 22.57 10.86
CA GLN A 111 -10.14 21.53 11.68
C GLN A 111 -9.13 20.42 11.97
N LEU A 112 -9.03 20.00 13.24
CA LEU A 112 -8.15 18.92 13.63
C LEU A 112 -8.76 17.57 13.25
N MET A 113 -8.07 16.80 12.41
CA MET A 113 -8.52 15.51 11.90
C MET A 113 -7.53 14.41 12.28
N LEU A 114 -8.02 13.26 12.72
CA LEU A 114 -7.19 12.06 12.90
C LEU A 114 -6.85 11.43 11.55
N MET A 115 -5.57 11.12 11.36
CA MET A 115 -5.10 10.41 10.18
C MET A 115 -5.31 8.92 10.39
N THR A 116 -6.28 8.37 9.66
CA THR A 116 -6.77 7.00 9.80
C THR A 116 -6.46 6.22 8.54
N PHE A 117 -6.10 4.94 8.67
CA PHE A 117 -5.72 4.12 7.53
C PHE A 117 -6.46 2.79 7.54
N THR A 118 -6.82 2.34 6.35
CA THR A 118 -7.57 1.09 6.15
C THR A 118 -6.69 -0.14 6.35
N ASN A 119 -5.36 0.01 6.23
CA ASN A 119 -4.39 -1.04 6.54
C ASN A 119 -3.02 -0.46 7.01
N ALA A 120 -2.18 -1.33 7.58
CA ALA A 120 -0.88 -0.96 8.12
C ALA A 120 0.12 -0.48 7.06
N GLU A 121 0.08 -1.08 5.86
CA GLU A 121 0.98 -0.73 4.75
C GLU A 121 0.77 0.72 4.33
N ARG A 122 -0.49 1.16 4.24
CA ARG A 122 -0.88 2.54 3.95
C ARG A 122 -0.47 3.53 5.02
N ALA A 123 -0.64 3.16 6.29
CA ALA A 123 -0.16 3.98 7.40
C ALA A 123 1.37 4.16 7.34
N ARG A 124 2.09 3.09 7.01
CA ARG A 124 3.56 3.11 6.90
C ARG A 124 4.01 3.92 5.71
N HIS A 125 3.40 3.70 4.55
CA HIS A 125 3.70 4.46 3.34
C HIS A 125 3.47 5.96 3.56
N PHE A 126 2.36 6.35 4.18
CA PHE A 126 2.12 7.74 4.58
C PHE A 126 3.22 8.29 5.51
N ALA A 127 3.59 7.53 6.55
CA ALA A 127 4.60 7.94 7.51
C ALA A 127 5.98 8.16 6.85
N VAL A 128 6.38 7.27 5.92
CA VAL A 128 7.62 7.41 5.14
C VAL A 128 7.55 8.63 4.23
N GLN A 129 6.47 8.79 3.46
CA GLN A 129 6.31 9.90 2.52
C GLN A 129 6.33 11.27 3.20
N ASN A 130 5.77 11.35 4.42
CA ASN A 130 5.74 12.59 5.20
C ASN A 130 6.99 12.78 6.09
N GLY A 131 8.00 11.90 5.97
CA GLY A 131 9.25 12.00 6.72
C GLY A 131 9.08 11.78 8.23
N MET A 132 8.01 11.11 8.65
CA MET A 132 7.77 10.76 10.06
C MET A 132 8.68 9.63 10.53
N ILE A 133 9.03 8.71 9.61
CA ILE A 133 9.97 7.60 9.82
C ILE A 133 10.84 7.44 8.58
N SER A 134 12.00 6.78 8.74
CA SER A 134 12.82 6.40 7.59
C SER A 134 12.26 5.18 6.84
N PRO A 135 12.59 4.98 5.55
CA PRO A 135 12.13 3.79 4.79
C PRO A 135 12.58 2.45 5.36
N SER A 136 13.62 2.41 6.19
CA SER A 136 14.14 1.22 6.87
C SER A 136 13.62 1.05 8.29
N GLU A 137 12.86 1.99 8.81
CA GLU A 137 12.32 1.96 10.16
C GLU A 137 10.93 1.31 10.19
N ASP A 138 10.63 0.66 11.31
CA ASP A 138 9.32 0.05 11.55
C ASP A 138 8.32 1.11 12.00
N LEU A 139 7.09 1.00 11.51
CA LEU A 139 6.02 1.89 11.92
C LEU A 139 5.58 1.57 13.35
N ARG A 140 5.62 2.58 14.23
CA ARG A 140 4.83 2.55 15.46
C ARG A 140 3.39 2.92 15.12
N ALA A 141 2.50 1.93 15.13
CA ALA A 141 1.09 2.12 14.84
C ALA A 141 0.20 1.72 16.02
N ILE A 142 -0.92 2.40 16.13
CA ILE A 142 -2.05 2.00 16.97
C ILE A 142 -3.07 1.36 16.03
N ALA A 143 -3.50 0.14 16.35
CA ALA A 143 -4.56 -0.55 15.62
C ALA A 143 -5.74 -0.74 16.55
N LEU A 144 -6.92 -0.29 16.13
CA LEU A 144 -8.16 -0.35 16.91
C LEU A 144 -9.27 -0.93 16.05
N ALA A 145 -10.12 -1.77 16.63
CA ALA A 145 -11.33 -2.19 15.95
C ALA A 145 -12.24 -0.96 15.70
N PRO A 146 -12.99 -0.90 14.59
CA PRO A 146 -13.90 0.22 14.31
C PRO A 146 -14.85 0.54 15.48
N GLU A 147 -15.38 -0.48 16.15
CA GLU A 147 -16.24 -0.31 17.32
C GLU A 147 -15.55 0.43 18.49
N GLU A 148 -14.27 0.16 18.73
CA GLU A 148 -13.49 0.83 19.78
C GLU A 148 -13.30 2.32 19.48
N VAL A 149 -13.07 2.65 18.21
CA VAL A 149 -12.94 4.03 17.73
C VAL A 149 -14.29 4.76 17.84
N VAL A 150 -15.38 4.11 17.43
CA VAL A 150 -16.74 4.65 17.54
C VAL A 150 -17.10 4.94 19.00
N ARG A 151 -16.77 4.04 19.94
CA ARG A 151 -16.97 4.26 21.38
C ARG A 151 -16.19 5.46 21.92
N SER A 152 -15.15 5.90 21.22
CA SER A 152 -14.31 7.05 21.58
C SER A 152 -14.79 8.38 20.97
N ALA A 153 -15.87 8.38 20.19
CA ALA A 153 -16.35 9.56 19.46
C ALA A 153 -16.57 10.80 20.36
N GLU A 154 -17.19 10.63 21.53
CA GLU A 154 -17.40 11.73 22.48
C GLU A 154 -16.06 12.33 22.98
N ALA A 155 -15.05 11.48 23.21
CA ALA A 155 -13.73 11.92 23.63
C ALA A 155 -13.03 12.71 22.51
N TYR A 156 -13.21 12.33 21.25
CA TYR A 156 -12.70 13.08 20.10
C TYR A 156 -13.35 14.46 20.00
N THR A 157 -14.68 14.54 20.11
CA THR A 157 -15.38 15.83 20.11
C THR A 157 -14.94 16.71 21.29
N ALA A 158 -14.77 16.15 22.48
CA ALA A 158 -14.28 16.89 23.65
C ALA A 158 -12.83 17.38 23.49
N ALA A 159 -12.03 16.70 22.69
CA ALA A 159 -10.66 17.08 22.34
C ALA A 159 -10.58 17.97 21.07
N GLU A 160 -11.71 18.49 20.59
CA GLU A 160 -11.81 19.33 19.38
C GLU A 160 -11.30 18.64 18.10
N ILE A 161 -11.29 17.31 18.09
CA ILE A 161 -11.04 16.50 16.90
C ILE A 161 -12.35 16.47 16.10
N ALA A 162 -12.33 17.14 14.95
CA ALA A 162 -13.50 17.30 14.09
C ALA A 162 -13.90 16.01 13.37
N GLY A 163 -12.94 15.12 13.09
CA GLY A 163 -13.24 13.86 12.41
C GLY A 163 -12.01 13.00 12.12
N LEU A 164 -12.27 11.94 11.37
CA LEU A 164 -11.29 10.97 10.89
C LEU A 164 -11.20 11.07 9.37
N MET A 165 -9.99 11.21 8.85
CA MET A 165 -9.71 11.16 7.42
C MET A 165 -9.04 9.83 7.09
N PHE A 166 -9.66 9.06 6.20
CA PHE A 166 -9.18 7.75 5.77
C PHE A 166 -8.25 7.87 4.58
N ASP A 167 -7.09 7.21 4.69
CA ASP A 167 -6.07 7.14 3.66
C ASP A 167 -5.82 8.51 2.97
N PRO A 168 -5.42 9.55 3.73
CA PRO A 168 -5.38 10.96 3.29
C PRO A 168 -4.53 11.24 2.04
N HIS A 169 -3.63 10.33 1.68
CA HIS A 169 -2.74 10.43 0.53
C HIS A 169 -3.22 9.59 -0.68
N LEU A 170 -4.38 8.94 -0.56
CA LEU A 170 -4.97 8.06 -1.57
C LEU A 170 -6.43 8.45 -1.82
N SER A 171 -7.38 7.87 -1.09
CA SER A 171 -8.81 8.11 -1.31
C SER A 171 -9.35 9.31 -0.53
N GLY A 172 -8.82 9.61 0.66
CA GLY A 172 -9.07 10.86 1.38
C GLY A 172 -10.52 11.12 1.82
N TYR A 173 -11.38 10.10 1.83
CA TYR A 173 -12.74 10.23 2.36
C TYR A 173 -12.70 10.39 3.89
N PHE A 174 -13.72 11.03 4.45
CA PHE A 174 -13.70 11.38 5.88
C PHE A 174 -15.08 11.23 6.53
N ILE A 175 -15.06 11.05 7.85
CA ILE A 175 -16.25 11.03 8.70
C ILE A 175 -16.07 12.02 9.85
N PRO A 176 -17.03 12.94 10.08
CA PRO A 176 -17.04 13.77 11.27
C PRO A 176 -17.13 12.93 12.54
N SER A 177 -16.46 13.34 13.62
CA SER A 177 -16.46 12.61 14.90
C SER A 177 -17.88 12.40 15.43
N GLU A 178 -18.75 13.39 15.27
CA GLU A 178 -20.17 13.31 15.68
C GLU A 178 -21.01 12.32 14.85
N GLN A 179 -20.57 12.00 13.63
CA GLN A 179 -21.28 11.09 12.73
C GLN A 179 -20.85 9.62 12.91
N LEU A 180 -19.69 9.37 13.54
CA LEU A 180 -19.21 8.01 13.83
C LEU A 180 -20.27 7.09 14.46
N PRO A 181 -20.90 7.44 15.61
CA PRO A 181 -21.90 6.57 16.24
C PRO A 181 -23.19 6.44 15.41
N VAL A 182 -23.54 7.47 14.64
CA VAL A 182 -24.73 7.48 13.77
C VAL A 182 -24.55 6.47 12.63
N VAL A 183 -23.43 6.56 11.91
CA VAL A 183 -23.10 5.66 10.80
C VAL A 183 -22.92 4.23 11.30
N TRP A 184 -22.25 4.04 12.42
CA TRP A 184 -22.09 2.72 13.05
C TRP A 184 -23.44 2.05 13.32
N THR A 185 -24.35 2.78 13.96
CA THR A 185 -25.69 2.28 14.28
C THR A 185 -26.47 1.95 13.01
N ALA A 186 -26.44 2.84 12.01
CA ALA A 186 -27.17 2.64 10.75
C ALA A 186 -26.71 1.37 10.02
N ILE A 187 -25.41 1.08 9.99
CA ILE A 187 -24.86 -0.10 9.30
C ILE A 187 -25.21 -1.41 10.03
N HIS A 188 -25.22 -1.40 11.36
CA HIS A 188 -25.46 -2.60 12.17
C HIS A 188 -26.93 -2.81 12.53
N ALA A 189 -27.80 -1.82 12.31
CA ALA A 189 -29.25 -1.96 12.52
C ALA A 189 -29.91 -2.96 11.55
N ASP A 190 -29.28 -3.20 10.40
CA ASP A 190 -29.78 -4.10 9.34
C ASP A 190 -29.30 -5.56 9.49
N GLU A 191 -28.51 -5.88 10.52
CA GLU A 191 -28.10 -7.27 10.80
C GLU A 191 -29.27 -8.01 11.49
N PRO A 192 -29.96 -8.97 10.83
CA PRO A 192 -30.98 -9.75 11.49
C PRO A 192 -30.32 -10.54 12.63
N THR A 193 -30.81 -10.36 13.85
CA THR A 193 -30.43 -11.19 14.99
C THR A 193 -30.90 -12.62 14.69
N GLY A 194 -30.01 -13.44 14.14
CA GLY A 194 -30.22 -14.86 13.84
C GLY A 194 -30.08 -15.74 15.07
#